data_AF-A0A358Y1M4-F1
#
_entry.id   AF-A0A358Y1M4-F1
#
_cell.length_a   1.000
_cell.length_b   1.000
_cell.length_c   1.000
_cell.angle_alpha   90.00
_cell.angle_beta   90.00
_cell.angle_gamma   90.00
#
_symmetry.space_group_name_H-M   'P 1'
#
loop_
_entity.id
_entity.type
_entity.pdbx_description
1 polymer ?
#
loop_
_entity_poly.entity_id
_entity_poly.type
_entity_poly.pdbx_seq_one_letter_code
_entity_poly.pdbx_strand_id
1 'polypeptide(L)'
;AYCLTVEEKTLLKKLVSKGELEIPKDEVIESQFTQLIEILASAGFEQYEVSNFARPGGEAIHNANYWRGLSYCGFGPSAHSYDGKSRRWNVSNNSSYMQADFNKTDWFETEFLNDNNRWNELFLTGLRTKWGVEKAAIQQLGGFRKEEQERIDYWSDLNCLKHNLHALELTKKGILFADKIAQDFFRLT
;
A
#
# COMPACT_ATOMS: atom_id res chain seq x y z
N ALA A 1 10.25 0.45 -7.49
CA ALA A 1 11.45 0.65 -6.69
C ALA A 1 11.07 1.00 -5.27
N TYR A 2 11.91 0.59 -4.31
CA TYR A 2 11.81 1.03 -2.92
C TYR A 2 12.86 2.10 -2.65
N CYS A 3 12.50 3.10 -1.84
CA CYS A 3 13.48 4.00 -1.27
C CYS A 3 14.24 3.30 -0.13
N LEU A 4 15.51 3.66 0.06
CA LEU A 4 16.31 3.10 1.14
C LEU A 4 15.88 3.73 2.48
N THR A 5 15.42 2.90 3.41
CA THR A 5 15.09 3.32 4.77
C THR A 5 16.21 2.91 5.73
N VAL A 6 16.63 3.83 6.60
CA VAL A 6 17.68 3.57 7.60
C VAL A 6 17.05 3.05 8.89
N GLU A 7 17.04 1.74 9.05
CA GLU A 7 16.49 1.07 10.23
C GLU A 7 17.48 1.05 11.40
N GLU A 8 17.01 1.37 12.61
CA GLU A 8 17.86 1.62 13.80
C GLU A 8 18.83 0.47 14.15
N LYS A 9 18.45 -0.78 13.89
CA LYS A 9 19.23 -1.97 14.26
C LYS A 9 20.09 -2.53 13.13
N THR A 10 20.41 -1.71 12.12
CA THR A 10 21.17 -2.15 10.94
C THR A 10 22.61 -1.66 10.91
N LEU A 11 23.46 -2.33 10.13
CA LEU A 11 24.80 -1.83 9.81
C LEU A 11 24.73 -0.46 9.14
N LEU A 12 23.76 -0.26 8.25
CA LEU A 12 23.56 1.01 7.55
C LEU A 12 23.39 2.18 8.53
N LYS A 13 22.53 2.04 9.56
CA LYS A 13 22.38 3.07 10.60
C LYS A 13 23.71 3.39 11.28
N LYS A 14 24.51 2.36 11.62
CA LYS A 14 25.82 2.56 12.25
C LYS A 14 26.78 3.35 11.36
N LEU A 15 26.82 3.06 10.06
CA LEU A 15 27.68 3.76 9.10
C LEU A 15 27.24 5.23 8.93
N VAL A 16 25.94 5.46 8.79
CA VAL A 16 25.37 6.81 8.67
C VAL A 16 25.63 7.64 9.93
N SER A 17 25.40 7.08 11.12
CA SER A 17 25.63 7.79 12.39
C SER A 17 27.11 8.11 12.65
N LYS A 18 28.04 7.42 11.99
CA LYS A 18 29.48 7.71 12.05
C LYS A 18 29.95 8.69 10.96
N GLY A 19 29.06 9.10 10.04
CA GLY A 19 29.42 9.91 8.88
C GLY A 19 30.24 9.15 7.83
N GLU A 20 30.29 7.82 7.91
CA GLU A 20 31.00 6.97 6.94
C GLU A 20 30.17 6.76 5.66
N LEU A 21 28.86 7.04 5.72
CA LEU A 21 27.94 6.95 4.58
C LEU A 21 26.90 8.08 4.68
N GLU A 22 26.68 8.79 3.57
CA GLU A 22 25.65 9.83 3.47
C GLU A 22 24.41 9.28 2.76
N ILE A 23 23.23 9.60 3.30
CA ILE A 23 21.95 9.27 2.67
C ILE A 23 21.58 10.39 1.68
N PRO A 24 21.13 10.05 0.46
CA PRO A 24 20.67 11.05 -0.49
C PRO A 24 19.59 11.95 0.11
N LYS A 25 19.63 13.24 -0.21
CA LYS A 25 18.57 14.17 0.15
C LYS A 25 17.29 13.85 -0.63
N ASP A 26 16.14 14.28 -0.11
CA ASP A 26 14.83 14.02 -0.72
C ASP A 26 14.76 14.49 -2.18
N GLU A 27 15.39 15.62 -2.52
CA GLU A 27 15.38 16.14 -3.91
C GLU A 27 16.12 15.19 -4.88
N VAL A 28 17.15 14.50 -4.40
CA VAL A 28 17.89 13.51 -5.20
C VAL A 28 17.05 12.25 -5.36
N ILE A 29 16.38 11.80 -4.30
CA ILE A 29 15.52 10.62 -4.33
C ILE A 29 14.34 10.85 -5.29
N GLU A 30 13.68 12.00 -5.19
CA GLU A 30 12.57 12.39 -6.07
C GLU A 30 13.01 12.43 -7.53
N SER A 31 14.16 13.07 -7.81
CA SER A 31 14.70 13.16 -9.17
C SER A 31 15.02 11.79 -9.77
N GLN A 32 15.69 10.92 -9.00
CA GLN A 32 16.02 9.56 -9.44
C GLN A 32 14.77 8.70 -9.66
N PHE A 33 13.78 8.81 -8.77
CA PHE A 33 12.53 8.06 -8.89
C PHE A 33 11.71 8.51 -10.10
N THR A 34 11.67 9.83 -10.37
CA THR A 34 11.00 10.39 -11.55
C THR A 34 11.67 9.91 -12.84
N GLN A 35 13.02 9.97 -12.90
CA GLN A 35 13.78 9.44 -14.04
C GLN A 35 13.53 7.94 -14.25
N LEU A 36 13.48 7.14 -13.19
CA LEU A 36 13.16 5.72 -13.26
C LEU A 36 11.80 5.48 -13.92
N ILE A 37 10.77 6.21 -13.50
CA ILE A 37 9.41 6.09 -14.07
C ILE A 37 9.44 6.40 -15.57
N GLU A 38 10.10 7.48 -15.98
CA GLU A 38 10.18 7.90 -17.38
C GLU A 38 10.94 6.88 -18.25
N ILE A 39 12.10 6.42 -17.78
CA ILE A 39 12.92 5.42 -18.47
C ILE A 39 12.13 4.11 -18.64
N LEU A 40 11.51 3.61 -17.58
CA LEU A 40 10.74 2.37 -17.63
C LEU A 40 9.49 2.50 -18.52
N ALA A 41 8.79 3.64 -18.46
CA ALA A 41 7.67 3.92 -19.34
C ALA A 41 8.11 3.91 -20.82
N SER A 42 9.24 4.53 -21.15
CA SER A 42 9.79 4.51 -22.52
C SER A 42 10.18 3.11 -23.00
N ALA A 43 10.52 2.20 -22.07
CA ALA A 43 10.83 0.81 -22.35
C ALA A 43 9.58 -0.10 -22.39
N GLY A 44 8.38 0.45 -22.19
CA GLY A 44 7.10 -0.27 -22.24
C GLY A 44 6.71 -0.96 -20.94
N PHE A 45 7.24 -0.50 -19.80
CA PHE A 45 6.77 -0.90 -18.48
C PHE A 45 5.74 0.09 -17.94
N GLU A 46 4.75 -0.42 -17.22
CA GLU A 46 3.77 0.36 -16.49
C GLU A 46 4.05 0.28 -15.00
N GLN A 47 3.97 1.42 -14.31
CA GLN A 47 3.94 1.46 -12.86
C GLN A 47 2.54 1.07 -12.39
N TYR A 48 2.35 -0.20 -12.02
CA TYR A 48 1.03 -0.69 -11.60
C TYR A 48 0.80 -0.50 -10.09
N GLU A 49 1.87 -0.31 -9.32
CA GLU A 49 1.84 0.05 -7.90
C GLU A 49 3.04 0.97 -7.58
N VAL A 50 2.98 1.81 -6.54
CA VAL A 50 4.00 2.82 -6.18
C VAL A 50 5.42 2.28 -6.32
N SER A 51 5.70 1.07 -5.83
CA SER A 51 7.01 0.46 -5.85
C SER A 51 7.19 -0.62 -6.92
N ASN A 52 6.21 -0.88 -7.80
CA ASN A 52 6.27 -2.00 -8.74
C ASN A 52 5.94 -1.63 -10.19
N PHE A 53 6.71 -2.23 -11.09
CA PHE A 53 6.64 -2.00 -12.54
C PHE A 53 6.56 -3.34 -13.26
N ALA A 54 5.77 -3.41 -14.32
CA ALA A 54 5.67 -4.59 -15.17
C ALA A 54 5.31 -4.20 -16.59
N ARG A 55 5.66 -5.03 -17.58
CA ARG A 55 5.01 -4.93 -18.89
C ARG A 55 3.52 -5.29 -18.76
N PRO A 56 2.64 -4.81 -19.64
CA PRO A 56 1.22 -5.18 -19.60
C PRO A 56 1.01 -6.69 -19.53
N GLY A 57 0.24 -7.17 -18.56
CA GLY A 57 -0.01 -8.59 -18.32
C GLY A 57 1.09 -9.31 -17.50
N GLY A 58 2.17 -8.60 -17.16
CA GLY A 58 3.26 -9.10 -16.33
C GLY A 58 3.16 -8.70 -14.85
N GLU A 59 2.02 -8.13 -14.42
CA GLU A 59 1.82 -7.74 -13.03
C GLU A 59 1.88 -8.96 -12.10
N ALA A 60 2.57 -8.83 -10.97
CA ALA A 60 2.62 -9.91 -9.99
C ALA A 60 1.23 -10.13 -9.36
N ILE A 61 0.57 -11.24 -9.74
CA ILE A 61 -0.81 -11.56 -9.34
C ILE A 61 -1.00 -11.52 -7.83
N HIS A 62 -0.09 -12.15 -7.06
CA HIS A 62 -0.19 -12.18 -5.60
C HIS A 62 -0.15 -10.78 -4.98
N ASN A 63 0.83 -9.97 -5.40
CA ASN A 63 1.00 -8.60 -4.91
C ASN A 63 -0.19 -7.73 -5.31
N ALA A 64 -0.63 -7.82 -6.57
CA ALA A 64 -1.78 -7.07 -7.07
C ALA A 64 -3.07 -7.41 -6.31
N ASN A 65 -3.29 -8.68 -5.97
CA ASN A 65 -4.45 -9.10 -5.19
C ASN A 65 -4.46 -8.47 -3.79
N TYR A 66 -3.30 -8.43 -3.12
CA TYR A 66 -3.16 -7.76 -1.83
C TYR A 66 -3.52 -6.27 -1.94
N TRP A 67 -2.94 -5.55 -2.90
CA TRP A 67 -3.21 -4.11 -3.06
C TRP A 67 -4.65 -3.78 -3.47
N ARG A 68 -5.30 -4.69 -4.20
CA ARG A 68 -6.70 -4.56 -4.60
C ARG A 68 -7.68 -4.99 -3.50
N GLY A 69 -7.20 -5.38 -2.32
CA GLY A 69 -8.05 -5.81 -1.21
C GLY A 69 -8.82 -7.10 -1.52
N LEU A 70 -8.29 -7.97 -2.38
CA LEU A 70 -8.88 -9.27 -2.67
C LEU A 70 -8.54 -10.27 -1.56
N SER A 71 -9.42 -11.24 -1.35
CA SER A 71 -9.22 -12.27 -0.34
C SER A 71 -7.99 -13.14 -0.66
N TYR A 72 -7.25 -13.55 0.36
CA TYR A 72 -6.11 -14.45 0.26
C TYR A 72 -5.92 -15.27 1.54
N CYS A 73 -5.30 -16.45 1.40
CA CYS A 73 -4.95 -17.32 2.52
C CYS A 73 -3.44 -17.44 2.63
N GLY A 74 -2.91 -17.14 3.82
CA GLY A 74 -1.50 -17.28 4.15
C GLY A 74 -1.19 -18.60 4.82
N PHE A 75 -0.14 -19.27 4.35
CA PHE A 75 0.36 -20.52 4.90
C PHE A 75 1.78 -20.32 5.45
N GLY A 76 2.07 -20.95 6.59
CA GLY A 76 3.34 -20.83 7.27
C GLY A 76 3.31 -19.92 8.51
N PRO A 77 4.40 -19.93 9.30
CA PRO A 77 4.55 -19.05 10.45
C PRO A 77 4.47 -17.58 10.04
N SER A 78 3.83 -16.74 10.86
CA SER A 78 3.59 -15.31 10.59
C SER A 78 2.75 -14.99 9.34
N ALA A 79 2.26 -15.98 8.59
CA ALA A 79 1.54 -15.73 7.37
C ALA A 79 0.19 -15.08 7.65
N HIS A 80 -0.16 -14.07 6.85
CA HIS A 80 -1.41 -13.33 6.98
C HIS A 80 -2.45 -13.85 5.99
N SER A 81 -3.71 -13.77 6.37
CA SER A 81 -4.88 -14.10 5.54
C SER A 81 -5.89 -12.97 5.64
N TYR A 82 -6.68 -12.76 4.59
CA TYR A 82 -7.74 -11.77 4.55
C TYR A 82 -8.95 -12.33 3.79
N ASP A 83 -10.14 -12.22 4.35
CA ASP A 83 -11.38 -12.74 3.74
C ASP A 83 -12.33 -11.64 3.22
N GLY A 84 -11.93 -10.36 3.30
CA GLY A 84 -12.78 -9.21 2.96
C GLY A 84 -13.48 -8.55 4.16
N LYS A 85 -13.47 -9.21 5.33
CA LYS A 85 -14.12 -8.76 6.58
C LYS A 85 -13.20 -8.86 7.79
N SER A 86 -12.31 -9.85 7.80
CA SER A 86 -11.37 -10.11 8.87
C SER A 86 -9.99 -10.38 8.29
N ARG A 87 -8.96 -10.01 9.06
CA ARG A 87 -7.59 -10.42 8.81
C ARG A 87 -7.13 -11.35 9.91
N ARG A 88 -6.35 -12.34 9.53
CA ARG A 88 -5.82 -13.38 10.41
C ARG A 88 -4.32 -13.48 10.22
N TRP A 89 -3.57 -13.70 11.30
CA TRP A 89 -2.14 -13.98 11.21
C TRP A 89 -1.78 -15.21 12.04
N ASN A 90 -0.97 -16.07 11.43
CA ASN A 90 -0.51 -17.31 12.05
C ASN A 90 0.55 -16.99 13.11
N VAL A 91 0.66 -17.85 14.13
CA VAL A 91 1.70 -17.75 15.16
C VAL A 91 3.08 -17.63 14.50
N SER A 92 3.88 -16.68 15.02
CA SER A 92 5.17 -16.35 14.41
C SER A 92 6.28 -17.34 14.74
N ASN A 93 6.16 -18.05 15.87
CA ASN A 93 7.12 -19.06 16.26
C ASN A 93 7.01 -20.31 15.37
N ASN A 94 8.10 -20.63 14.66
CA ASN A 94 8.16 -21.78 13.76
C ASN A 94 7.81 -23.10 14.44
N SER A 95 8.33 -23.36 15.64
CA SER A 95 8.06 -24.62 16.36
C SER A 95 6.60 -24.71 16.79
N SER A 96 6.02 -23.62 17.31
CA SER A 96 4.61 -23.56 17.68
C SER A 96 3.70 -23.77 16.46
N TYR A 97 4.02 -23.15 15.33
CA TYR A 97 3.27 -23.36 14.09
C TYR A 97 3.35 -24.81 13.58
N MET A 98 4.55 -25.41 13.59
CA MET A 98 4.76 -26.79 13.14
C MET A 98 4.07 -27.83 14.04
N GLN A 99 3.87 -27.51 15.32
CA GLN A 99 3.21 -28.38 16.30
C GLN A 99 1.71 -28.07 16.46
N ALA A 100 1.20 -27.08 15.73
CA ALA A 100 -0.19 -26.66 15.81
C ALA A 100 -1.14 -27.78 15.36
N ASP A 101 -2.27 -27.90 16.06
CA ASP A 101 -3.41 -28.67 15.59
C ASP A 101 -4.29 -27.77 14.72
N PHE A 102 -4.24 -27.94 13.40
CA PHE A 102 -4.98 -27.11 12.46
C PHE A 102 -6.51 -27.28 12.53
N ASN A 103 -7.03 -28.23 13.32
CA ASN A 103 -8.45 -28.32 13.63
C ASN A 103 -8.87 -27.37 14.77
N LYS A 104 -7.90 -26.77 15.47
CA LYS A 104 -8.11 -25.75 16.51
C LYS A 104 -7.80 -24.36 15.96
N THR A 105 -7.95 -23.34 16.82
CA THR A 105 -7.75 -21.93 16.47
C THR A 105 -6.72 -21.21 17.34
N ASP A 106 -5.92 -21.95 18.12
CA ASP A 106 -4.89 -21.41 19.03
C ASP A 106 -3.56 -21.08 18.33
N TRP A 107 -3.45 -21.38 17.04
CA TRP A 107 -2.26 -21.14 16.21
C TRP A 107 -2.36 -19.88 15.35
N PHE A 108 -3.43 -19.10 15.48
CA PHE A 108 -3.59 -17.82 14.81
C PHE A 108 -4.39 -16.83 15.67
N GLU A 109 -4.26 -15.56 15.34
CA GLU A 109 -5.13 -14.51 15.85
C GLU A 109 -5.98 -13.95 14.70
N THR A 110 -7.13 -13.37 15.03
CA THR A 110 -8.05 -12.78 14.05
C THR A 110 -8.52 -11.42 14.53
N GLU A 111 -8.53 -10.47 13.61
CA GLU A 111 -9.09 -9.14 13.78
C GLU A 111 -10.24 -8.96 12.81
N PHE A 112 -11.42 -8.63 13.34
CA PHE A 112 -12.58 -8.26 12.54
C PHE A 112 -12.52 -6.76 12.24
N LEU A 113 -12.52 -6.43 10.97
CA LEU A 113 -12.42 -5.05 10.52
C LEU A 113 -13.79 -4.40 10.58
N ASN A 114 -13.89 -3.29 11.32
CA ASN A 114 -15.08 -2.44 11.24
C ASN A 114 -15.07 -1.65 9.92
N ASP A 115 -16.16 -0.95 9.61
CA ASP A 115 -16.27 -0.21 8.35
C ASP A 115 -15.23 0.90 8.19
N ASN A 116 -14.76 1.50 9.29
CA ASN A 116 -13.69 2.50 9.24
C ASN A 116 -12.32 1.85 8.99
N ASN A 117 -12.04 0.66 9.53
CA ASN A 117 -10.84 -0.08 9.17
C ASN A 117 -10.86 -0.49 7.70
N ARG A 118 -12.00 -0.98 7.19
CA ARG A 118 -12.18 -1.33 5.78
C ARG A 118 -12.03 -0.12 4.87
N TRP A 119 -12.53 1.04 5.28
CA TRP A 119 -12.34 2.31 4.59
C TRP A 119 -10.86 2.70 4.55
N ASN A 120 -10.17 2.67 5.69
CA ASN A 120 -8.76 3.05 5.78
C ASN A 120 -7.88 2.14 4.91
N GLU A 121 -8.12 0.82 4.95
CA GLU A 121 -7.45 -0.17 4.09
C GLU A 121 -7.72 0.13 2.61
N LEU A 122 -8.97 0.39 2.22
CA LEU A 122 -9.34 0.70 0.84
C LEU A 122 -8.55 1.88 0.27
N PHE A 123 -8.38 2.97 1.04
CA PHE A 123 -7.60 4.12 0.60
C PHE A 123 -6.10 3.88 0.68
N LEU A 124 -5.62 3.21 1.74
CA LEU A 124 -4.21 2.87 1.94
C LEU A 124 -3.67 2.00 0.81
N THR A 125 -4.42 0.98 0.39
CA THR A 125 -3.96 0.04 -0.64
C THR A 125 -4.35 0.48 -2.04
N GLY A 126 -5.59 0.97 -2.24
CA GLY A 126 -6.11 1.31 -3.56
C GLY A 126 -5.37 2.46 -4.23
N LEU A 127 -5.13 3.57 -3.50
CA LEU A 127 -4.41 4.73 -4.05
C LEU A 127 -2.97 4.42 -4.43
N ARG A 128 -2.37 3.37 -3.84
CA ARG A 128 -1.01 2.94 -4.21
C ARG A 128 -0.94 2.27 -5.58
N THR A 129 -2.07 1.96 -6.20
CA THR A 129 -2.12 1.24 -7.48
C THR A 129 -2.55 2.12 -8.64
N LYS A 130 -2.25 1.70 -9.88
CA LYS A 130 -2.75 2.36 -11.09
C LYS A 130 -4.28 2.31 -11.23
N TRP A 131 -4.93 1.38 -10.54
CA TRP A 131 -6.39 1.21 -10.57
C TRP A 131 -7.13 2.15 -9.62
N GLY A 132 -6.42 2.71 -8.64
CA GLY A 132 -6.99 3.61 -7.65
C GLY A 132 -8.03 2.95 -6.74
N VAL A 133 -8.87 3.79 -6.14
CA VAL A 133 -9.96 3.39 -5.26
C VAL A 133 -11.27 3.37 -6.03
N GLU A 134 -11.89 2.19 -6.15
CA GLU A 134 -13.15 2.03 -6.88
C GLU A 134 -14.29 2.82 -6.21
N LYS A 135 -15.01 3.62 -7.00
CA LYS A 135 -16.18 4.39 -6.54
C LYS A 135 -17.27 3.48 -5.98
N ALA A 136 -17.44 2.28 -6.54
CA ALA A 136 -18.41 1.31 -6.03
C ALA A 136 -18.05 0.86 -4.60
N ALA A 137 -16.77 0.59 -4.32
CA ALA A 137 -16.30 0.22 -2.98
C ALA A 137 -16.47 1.38 -1.98
N ILE A 138 -16.21 2.62 -2.41
CA ILE A 138 -16.46 3.83 -1.61
C ILE A 138 -17.96 3.93 -1.23
N GLN A 139 -18.86 3.72 -2.18
CA GLN A 139 -20.31 3.80 -1.92
C GLN A 139 -20.78 2.69 -0.98
N GLN A 140 -20.23 1.48 -1.08
CA GLN A 140 -20.54 0.37 -0.15
C GLN A 140 -20.15 0.67 1.30
N LEU A 141 -19.20 1.58 1.52
CA LEU A 141 -18.72 2.00 2.84
C LEU A 141 -19.28 3.37 3.27
N GLY A 142 -20.44 3.76 2.73
CA GLY A 142 -21.17 4.96 3.12
C GLY A 142 -20.78 6.23 2.37
N GLY A 143 -19.94 6.13 1.34
CA GLY A 143 -19.53 7.27 0.53
C GLY A 143 -18.60 8.24 1.24
N PHE A 144 -18.27 9.34 0.56
CA PHE A 144 -17.43 10.40 1.11
C PHE A 144 -18.18 11.29 2.11
N ARG A 145 -17.54 11.57 3.23
CA ARG A 145 -17.90 12.63 4.17
C ARG A 145 -17.49 13.99 3.60
N LYS A 146 -18.06 15.06 4.14
CA LYS A 146 -17.75 16.44 3.70
C LYS A 146 -16.24 16.74 3.77
N GLU A 147 -15.60 16.39 4.89
CA GLU A 147 -14.15 16.60 5.08
C GLU A 147 -13.32 15.85 4.03
N GLU A 148 -13.72 14.63 3.66
CA GLU A 148 -13.02 13.83 2.64
C GLU A 148 -13.19 14.43 1.24
N GLN A 149 -14.35 15.03 0.93
CA GLN A 149 -14.54 15.78 -0.31
C GLN A 149 -13.65 17.03 -0.35
N GLU A 150 -13.54 17.76 0.76
CA GLU A 150 -12.63 18.92 0.85
C GLU A 150 -11.16 18.50 0.64
N ARG A 151 -10.77 17.30 1.09
CA ARG A 151 -9.44 16.72 0.78
C ARG A 151 -9.28 16.36 -0.69
N ILE A 152 -10.32 15.80 -1.31
CA ILE A 152 -10.31 15.50 -2.74
C ILE A 152 -10.11 16.77 -3.55
N ASP A 153 -10.86 17.82 -3.26
CA ASP A 153 -10.76 19.11 -3.95
C ASP A 153 -9.35 19.69 -3.79
N TYR A 154 -8.83 19.74 -2.57
CA TYR A 154 -7.47 20.22 -2.27
C TYR A 154 -6.40 19.47 -3.09
N TRP A 155 -6.42 18.14 -3.08
CA TRP A 155 -5.43 17.34 -3.79
C TRP A 155 -5.64 17.33 -5.31
N SER A 156 -6.86 17.54 -5.78
CA SER A 156 -7.16 17.68 -7.22
C SER A 156 -6.66 19.02 -7.76
N ASP A 157 -6.82 20.11 -6.99
CA ASP A 157 -6.28 21.44 -7.32
C ASP A 157 -4.75 21.43 -7.41
N LEU A 158 -4.09 20.60 -6.60
CA LEU A 158 -2.64 20.36 -6.68
C LEU A 158 -2.21 19.42 -7.81
N ASN A 159 -3.16 18.91 -8.61
CA ASN A 159 -2.97 17.90 -9.65
C ASN A 159 -2.36 16.59 -9.11
N CYS A 160 -2.74 16.18 -7.90
CA CYS A 160 -2.30 14.94 -7.25
C CYS A 160 -3.35 13.85 -7.30
N LEU A 161 -4.64 14.21 -7.29
CA LEU A 161 -5.76 13.29 -7.46
C LEU A 161 -6.52 13.58 -8.76
N LYS A 162 -7.11 12.53 -9.32
CA LYS A 162 -8.02 12.63 -10.46
C LYS A 162 -9.16 11.62 -10.31
N HIS A 163 -10.33 11.98 -10.83
CA HIS A 163 -11.42 11.03 -11.03
C HIS A 163 -11.39 10.49 -12.44
N ASN A 164 -11.57 9.17 -12.58
CA ASN A 164 -12.01 8.59 -13.83
C ASN A 164 -13.49 8.15 -13.70
N LEU A 165 -14.02 7.41 -14.67
CA LEU A 165 -15.41 6.94 -14.62
C LEU A 165 -15.69 6.03 -13.40
N HIS A 166 -14.74 5.17 -13.04
CA HIS A 166 -14.91 4.06 -12.09
C HIS A 166 -14.20 4.24 -10.74
N ALA A 167 -13.19 5.10 -10.65
CA ALA A 167 -12.26 5.17 -9.52
C ALA A 167 -11.78 6.61 -9.24
N LEU A 168 -11.23 6.79 -8.03
CA LEU A 168 -10.38 7.89 -7.63
C LEU A 168 -8.91 7.42 -7.72
N GLU A 169 -8.08 8.10 -8.47
CA GLU A 169 -6.70 7.69 -8.77
C GLU A 169 -5.70 8.80 -8.43
N LEU A 170 -4.48 8.40 -8.09
CA LEU A 170 -3.34 9.31 -8.09
C LEU A 170 -2.95 9.69 -9.52
N THR A 171 -2.51 10.92 -9.72
CA THR A 171 -1.76 11.31 -10.92
C THR A 171 -0.30 10.86 -10.78
N LYS A 172 0.51 11.03 -11.84
CA LYS A 172 1.96 10.83 -11.76
C LYS A 172 2.62 11.67 -10.66
N LYS A 173 2.14 12.90 -10.46
CA LYS A 173 2.59 13.78 -9.37
C LYS A 173 2.11 13.28 -8.00
N GLY A 174 0.85 12.83 -7.94
CA GLY A 174 0.25 12.32 -6.70
C GLY A 174 0.92 11.09 -6.13
N ILE A 175 1.51 10.22 -6.98
CA ILE A 175 2.23 9.01 -6.53
C ILE A 175 3.37 9.34 -5.56
N LEU A 176 4.03 10.49 -5.70
CA LEU A 176 5.10 10.93 -4.78
C LEU A 176 4.60 11.19 -3.36
N PHE A 177 3.29 11.42 -3.21
CA PHE A 177 2.62 11.72 -1.95
C PHE A 177 1.60 10.64 -1.56
N ALA A 178 1.67 9.45 -2.15
CA ALA A 178 0.66 8.40 -2.02
C ALA A 178 0.26 8.12 -0.56
N ASP A 179 1.25 7.92 0.31
CA ASP A 179 1.00 7.61 1.73
C ASP A 179 0.37 8.78 2.48
N LYS A 180 0.79 10.02 2.18
CA LYS A 180 0.24 11.22 2.80
C LYS A 180 -1.20 11.46 2.36
N ILE A 181 -1.48 11.30 1.06
CA ILE A 181 -2.83 11.44 0.50
C ILE A 181 -3.73 10.37 1.10
N ALA A 182 -3.30 9.10 1.16
CA ALA A 182 -4.08 8.03 1.76
C ALA A 182 -4.41 8.28 3.24
N GLN A 183 -3.44 8.79 4.01
CA GLN A 183 -3.65 9.15 5.41
C GLN A 183 -4.75 10.21 5.60
N ASP A 184 -4.89 11.17 4.68
CA ASP A 184 -5.92 12.21 4.79
C ASP A 184 -7.36 11.67 4.68
N PHE A 185 -7.53 10.42 4.22
CA PHE A 185 -8.83 9.73 4.17
C PHE A 185 -9.08 8.83 5.39
N PHE A 186 -8.18 8.75 6.36
CA PHE A 186 -8.34 7.83 7.49
C PHE A 186 -9.42 8.29 8.47
N ARG A 187 -10.34 7.38 8.77
CA ARG A 187 -11.38 7.53 9.79
C ARG A 187 -10.85 6.91 11.09
N LEU A 188 -10.73 7.71 12.15
CA LEU A 188 -10.06 7.35 13.40
C LEU A 188 -11.01 6.91 14.54
N THR A 189 -12.28 6.69 14.24
CA THR A 189 -13.32 6.40 15.25
C THR A 189 -14.04 5.11 14.91
#